data_AF-A0A1S0TFS5-F1
#
_entry.id   AF-A0A1S0TFS5-F1
#
_cell.length_a   1.000
_cell.length_b   1.000
_cell.length_c   1.000
_cell.angle_alpha   90.00
_cell.angle_beta   90.00
_cell.angle_gamma   90.00
#
_symmetry.space_group_name_H-M   'P 1'
#
loop_
_entity.id
_entity.type
_entity.pdbx_description
1 polymer ?
#
loop_
_entity_poly.entity_id
_entity_poly.type
_entity_poly.pdbx_seq_one_letter_code
_entity_poly.pdbx_strand_id
1 'polypeptide(L)'
;MIAFYTDFFYNVIIAWSLHFFLKSFTTHLPWASCDHEYNSIVCYEPSWNDGKDSECAQPLNKSDIGVISAAEEYFYKEFLGLHMPGAANSSVAHSLSNLGPLNWEMAFCLLLVYIICYFSLWKGIKTSGK
;
A
#
# COMPACT_ATOMS: atom_id res chain seq x y z
N MET A 1 -18.22 21.79 8.16
CA MET A 1 -17.02 21.27 8.84
C MET A 1 -16.90 19.76 8.73
N ILE A 2 -17.87 18.97 9.21
CA ILE A 2 -17.81 17.50 9.11
C ILE A 2 -17.60 17.01 7.67
N ALA A 3 -18.40 17.51 6.72
CA ALA A 3 -18.30 17.14 5.30
C ALA A 3 -16.92 17.45 4.68
N PHE A 4 -16.26 18.52 5.13
CA PHE A 4 -14.93 18.88 4.66
C PHE A 4 -13.89 17.85 5.15
N TYR A 5 -13.88 17.54 6.45
CA TYR A 5 -12.96 16.52 6.99
C TYR A 5 -13.20 15.13 6.39
N THR A 6 -14.47 14.78 6.20
CA THR A 6 -14.88 13.55 5.53
C THR A 6 -14.35 13.51 4.10
N ASP A 7 -14.51 14.57 3.32
CA ASP A 7 -14.02 14.64 1.93
C ASP A 7 -12.51 14.38 1.82
N PHE A 8 -11.67 15.04 2.64
CA PHE A 8 -10.22 14.77 2.60
C PHE A 8 -9.89 13.32 2.92
N PHE A 9 -10.47 12.78 3.99
CA PHE A 9 -10.18 11.41 4.40
C PHE A 9 -10.57 10.40 3.32
N TYR A 10 -11.77 10.53 2.76
CA TYR A 10 -12.25 9.59 1.74
C TYR A 10 -11.48 9.71 0.43
N ASN A 11 -11.14 10.92 -0.03
CA ASN A 11 -10.34 11.09 -1.25
C ASN A 11 -8.93 10.49 -1.10
N VAL A 12 -8.35 10.51 0.11
CA VAL A 12 -7.07 9.83 0.39
C VAL A 12 -7.21 8.31 0.27
N ILE A 13 -8.24 7.70 0.86
CA ILE A 13 -8.48 6.25 0.73
C ILE A 13 -8.73 5.84 -0.72
N ILE A 14 -9.50 6.63 -1.48
CA ILE A 14 -9.73 6.39 -2.90
C ILE A 14 -8.41 6.48 -3.69
N ALA A 15 -7.55 7.45 -3.36
CA ALA A 15 -6.23 7.58 -3.98
C ALA A 15 -5.34 6.35 -3.70
N TRP A 16 -5.41 5.78 -2.49
CA TRP A 16 -4.73 4.52 -2.16
C TRP A 16 -5.24 3.40 -3.06
N SER A 17 -6.56 3.22 -3.15
CA SER A 17 -7.15 2.20 -4.02
C SER A 17 -6.76 2.39 -5.49
N LEU A 18 -6.77 3.63 -6.00
CA LEU A 18 -6.38 3.93 -7.37
C LEU A 18 -4.90 3.62 -7.62
N HIS A 19 -4.01 3.92 -6.68
CA HIS A 19 -2.59 3.58 -6.79
C HIS A 19 -2.39 2.07 -6.94
N PHE A 20 -2.98 1.27 -6.04
CA PHE A 20 -2.91 -0.21 -6.13
C PHE A 20 -3.56 -0.74 -7.41
N PHE A 21 -4.66 -0.14 -7.84
CA PHE A 21 -5.32 -0.50 -9.10
C PHE A 21 -4.39 -0.27 -10.31
N LEU A 22 -3.74 0.88 -10.39
CA LEU A 22 -2.80 1.19 -11.48
C LEU A 22 -1.57 0.28 -11.45
N LYS A 23 -1.03 0.00 -10.26
CA LYS A 23 0.10 -0.93 -10.09
C LYS A 23 -0.29 -2.40 -10.35
N SER A 24 -1.56 -2.75 -10.39
CA SER A 24 -2.01 -4.12 -10.70
C SER A 24 -1.91 -4.47 -12.18
N PHE A 25 -1.67 -3.49 -13.07
CA PHE A 25 -1.45 -3.74 -14.49
C PHE A 25 -0.01 -4.20 -14.82
N THR A 26 0.84 -4.39 -13.81
CA THR A 26 2.19 -4.94 -14.01
C THR A 26 2.16 -6.47 -14.03
N THR A 27 3.09 -7.08 -14.76
CA THR A 27 3.23 -8.55 -14.81
C THR A 27 3.79 -9.12 -13.51
N HIS A 28 4.74 -8.40 -12.91
CA HIS A 28 5.28 -8.69 -11.59
C HIS A 28 4.73 -7.66 -10.60
N LEU A 29 4.02 -8.14 -9.58
CA LEU A 29 3.40 -7.28 -8.58
C LEU A 29 4.41 -7.01 -7.46
N PRO A 30 4.65 -5.74 -7.09
CA PRO A 30 5.68 -5.39 -6.13
C PRO A 30 5.37 -5.86 -4.70
N TRP A 31 4.10 -6.12 -4.39
CA TRP A 31 3.65 -6.66 -3.09
C TRP A 31 3.52 -8.19 -3.06
N ALA A 32 3.89 -8.89 -4.14
CA ALA A 32 3.77 -10.34 -4.25
C ALA A 32 5.10 -11.09 -4.02
N SER A 33 6.24 -10.41 -4.14
CA SER A 33 7.58 -11.02 -4.01
C SER A 33 8.45 -10.30 -2.99
N CYS A 34 9.33 -11.07 -2.34
CA CYS A 34 10.32 -10.54 -1.40
C CYS A 34 11.61 -10.03 -2.09
N ASP A 35 11.67 -10.01 -3.43
CA ASP A 35 12.86 -9.64 -4.22
C ASP A 35 12.97 -8.13 -4.51
N HIS A 36 13.02 -7.31 -3.45
CA HIS A 36 13.14 -5.85 -3.57
C HIS A 36 14.08 -5.28 -2.49
N GLU A 37 14.73 -4.16 -2.79
CA GLU A 37 15.71 -3.52 -1.90
C GLU A 37 15.10 -3.06 -0.55
N TYR A 38 13.81 -2.75 -0.53
CA TYR A 38 13.11 -2.38 0.71
C TYR A 38 12.78 -3.57 1.60
N ASN A 39 12.82 -4.82 1.10
CA ASN A 39 12.40 -5.97 1.87
C ASN A 39 13.42 -6.35 2.95
N SER A 40 12.91 -6.75 4.12
CA SER A 40 13.77 -7.23 5.21
C SER A 40 14.02 -8.73 5.08
N ILE A 41 14.99 -9.22 5.86
CA ILE A 41 15.30 -10.65 5.96
C ILE A 41 14.14 -11.49 6.52
N VAL A 42 13.14 -10.85 7.15
CA VAL A 42 11.97 -11.53 7.73
C VAL A 42 10.76 -11.54 6.79
N CYS A 43 10.93 -11.06 5.56
CA CYS A 43 9.93 -11.11 4.51
C CYS A 43 9.65 -12.57 4.10
N TYR A 44 8.37 -12.91 3.98
CA TYR A 44 7.92 -14.19 3.46
C TYR A 44 6.94 -14.03 2.29
N GLU A 45 7.14 -14.87 1.27
CA GLU A 45 6.26 -15.01 0.11
C GLU A 45 5.53 -16.37 0.16
N PRO A 46 4.19 -16.39 -0.04
CA PRO A 46 3.44 -17.63 -0.04
C PRO A 46 3.79 -18.48 -1.26
N SER A 47 4.34 -19.66 -1.01
CA SER A 47 4.61 -20.66 -2.04
C SER A 47 3.71 -21.88 -1.85
N TRP A 48 3.36 -22.55 -2.94
CA TRP A 48 2.68 -23.84 -2.88
C TRP A 48 3.73 -24.94 -2.83
N ASN A 49 3.62 -25.83 -1.85
CA ASN A 49 4.39 -27.07 -1.87
C ASN A 49 3.62 -28.10 -2.71
N ASP A 50 4.25 -28.64 -3.76
CA ASP A 50 3.74 -29.77 -4.55
C ASP A 50 3.80 -31.12 -3.78
N GLY A 51 3.62 -31.07 -2.46
CA GLY A 51 3.49 -32.23 -1.59
C GLY A 51 2.14 -32.93 -1.74
N LYS A 52 1.97 -34.06 -1.04
CA LYS A 52 0.70 -34.84 -1.04
C LYS A 52 -0.51 -34.06 -0.53
N ASP A 53 -0.27 -33.08 0.33
CA ASP A 53 -1.27 -32.15 0.83
C ASP A 53 -0.98 -30.80 0.17
N SER A 54 -1.80 -30.44 -0.80
CA SER A 54 -1.73 -29.17 -1.53
C SER A 54 -2.07 -28.03 -0.58
N GLU A 55 -1.11 -27.68 0.26
CA GLU A 55 -1.21 -26.66 1.30
C GLU A 55 -0.33 -25.47 0.95
N CYS A 56 -0.81 -24.27 1.28
CA CYS A 56 0.01 -23.06 1.23
C CYS A 56 1.16 -23.20 2.24
N ALA A 57 2.41 -23.24 1.74
CA ALA A 57 3.60 -23.36 2.56
C ALA A 57 3.65 -22.19 3.55
N GLN A 58 3.49 -22.49 4.83
CA GLN A 58 3.65 -21.50 5.89
C GLN A 58 5.13 -21.12 6.01
N PRO A 59 5.45 -19.91 6.52
CA PRO A 59 6.83 -19.49 6.70
C PRO A 59 7.63 -20.53 7.50
N LEU A 60 8.70 -21.05 6.88
CA LEU A 60 9.66 -21.95 7.51
C LEU A 60 10.39 -21.19 8.61
N ASN A 61 10.33 -21.74 9.83
CA ASN A 61 10.84 -21.21 11.09
C ASN A 61 9.97 -20.13 11.76
N LYS A 62 9.17 -20.63 12.71
CA LYS A 62 8.70 -19.90 13.90
C LYS A 62 9.89 -19.55 14.81
N SER A 63 10.90 -18.87 14.28
CA SER A 63 11.86 -18.13 15.10
C SER A 63 11.08 -17.02 15.79
N ASP A 64 11.42 -16.67 17.03
CA ASP A 64 10.78 -15.60 17.84
C ASP A 64 10.87 -14.18 17.22
N ILE A 65 11.24 -14.08 15.95
CA ILE A 65 11.29 -12.89 15.14
C ILE A 65 10.00 -12.89 14.30
N GLY A 66 9.10 -11.94 14.55
CA GLY A 66 7.83 -11.85 13.85
C GLY A 66 8.03 -11.81 12.33
N VAL A 67 7.53 -12.84 11.64
CA VAL A 67 7.51 -12.91 10.18
C VAL A 67 6.51 -11.89 9.62
N ILE A 68 6.86 -11.27 8.49
CA ILE A 68 6.03 -10.25 7.83
C ILE A 68 5.79 -10.64 6.38
N SER A 69 4.57 -10.41 5.89
CA SER A 69 4.24 -10.72 4.50
C SER A 69 4.84 -9.68 3.55
N ALA A 70 5.20 -10.10 2.33
CA ALA A 70 5.66 -9.19 1.28
C ALA A 70 4.71 -8.00 1.03
N ALA A 71 3.40 -8.25 1.14
CA ALA A 71 2.38 -7.21 0.97
C ALA A 71 2.35 -6.18 2.11
N GLU A 72 2.56 -6.64 3.34
CA GLU A 72 2.65 -5.77 4.50
C GLU A 72 3.92 -4.92 4.46
N GLU A 73 5.07 -5.49 4.07
CA GLU A 73 6.30 -4.73 3.88
C GLU A 73 6.16 -3.67 2.79
N TYR A 74 5.58 -4.02 1.64
CA TYR A 74 5.32 -3.07 0.57
C TYR A 74 4.46 -1.90 1.07
N PHE A 75 3.41 -2.19 1.85
CA PHE A 75 2.52 -1.15 2.36
C PHE A 75 3.24 -0.19 3.31
N TYR A 76 3.99 -0.70 4.29
CA TYR A 76 4.61 0.17 5.30
C TYR A 76 5.90 0.85 4.82
N LYS A 77 6.71 0.17 3.99
CA LYS A 77 8.02 0.68 3.59
C LYS A 77 7.95 1.52 2.32
N GLU A 78 7.48 0.92 1.24
CA GLU A 78 7.47 1.57 -0.08
C GLU A 78 6.30 2.55 -0.19
N PHE A 79 5.08 2.08 0.09
CA PHE A 79 3.88 2.86 -0.13
C PHE A 79 3.69 3.99 0.89
N LEU A 80 3.81 3.70 2.19
CA LEU A 80 3.71 4.70 3.24
C LEU A 80 5.02 5.45 3.51
N GLY A 81 6.18 4.91 3.12
CA GLY A 81 7.47 5.56 3.36
C GLY A 81 7.86 5.67 4.84
N LEU A 82 7.31 4.81 5.72
CA LEU A 82 7.45 4.94 7.17
C LEU A 82 8.67 4.22 7.76
N HIS A 83 9.60 3.76 6.92
CA HIS A 83 10.72 2.92 7.34
C HIS A 83 12.07 3.61 7.14
N MET A 84 12.99 3.37 8.07
CA MET A 84 14.39 3.75 7.93
C MET A 84 15.14 2.65 7.13
N PRO A 85 15.92 3.00 6.09
CA PRO A 85 16.70 2.02 5.35
C PRO A 85 17.70 1.30 6.29
N GLY A 86 17.64 -0.03 6.32
CA GLY A 86 18.59 -0.88 7.08
C GLY A 86 18.14 -1.32 8.48
N ALA A 87 16.90 -1.05 8.91
CA ALA A 87 16.41 -1.60 10.18
C ALA A 87 16.05 -3.09 10.03
N ALA A 88 16.60 -3.93 10.93
CA ALA A 88 16.41 -5.37 10.93
C ALA A 88 15.00 -5.83 11.35
N ASN A 89 14.14 -4.90 11.78
CA ASN A 89 12.77 -5.17 12.21
C ASN A 89 11.78 -4.15 11.61
N SER A 90 10.52 -4.55 11.48
CA SER A 90 9.41 -3.74 10.97
C SER A 90 8.94 -2.64 11.94
N SER A 91 9.86 -2.05 12.71
CA SER A 91 9.50 -0.97 13.63
C SER A 91 9.23 0.32 12.84
N VAL A 92 7.98 0.79 12.92
CA VAL A 92 7.56 2.07 12.36
C VAL A 92 8.26 3.17 13.16
N ALA A 93 9.28 3.79 12.57
CA ALA A 93 10.16 4.73 13.27
C ALA A 93 9.54 6.14 13.46
N HIS A 94 8.43 6.41 12.80
CA HIS A 94 7.86 7.76 12.74
C HIS A 94 6.82 7.99 13.84
N SER A 95 7.20 8.79 14.84
CA SER A 95 6.26 9.41 15.78
C SER A 95 5.54 10.58 15.11
N LEU A 96 4.36 10.98 15.62
CA LEU A 96 3.56 12.11 15.08
C LEU A 96 4.34 13.44 14.96
N SER A 97 5.48 13.55 15.63
CA SER A 97 6.40 14.68 15.55
C SER A 97 7.28 14.73 14.29
N ASN A 98 7.45 13.62 13.57
CA ASN A 98 8.24 13.54 12.33
C ASN A 98 7.49 12.69 11.30
N LEU A 99 6.68 13.30 10.43
CA LEU A 99 5.87 12.59 9.44
C LEU A 99 6.65 12.08 8.21
N GLY A 100 7.95 12.39 8.12
CA GLY A 100 8.78 11.98 6.99
C GLY A 100 8.54 12.80 5.72
N PRO A 101 9.21 12.43 4.61
CA PRO A 101 9.06 13.09 3.32
C PRO A 101 7.71 12.76 2.66
N LEU A 102 7.25 13.66 1.79
CA LEU A 102 6.02 13.45 1.01
C LEU A 102 6.27 12.43 -0.12
N ASN A 103 5.52 11.33 -0.14
CA ASN A 103 5.52 10.39 -1.27
C ASN A 103 4.82 11.01 -2.48
N TRP A 104 5.60 11.45 -3.47
CA TRP A 104 5.10 12.14 -4.66
C TRP A 104 4.13 11.30 -5.50
N GLU A 105 4.37 10.00 -5.63
CA GLU A 105 3.46 9.05 -6.29
C GLU A 105 2.03 9.14 -5.72
N MET A 106 1.92 9.26 -4.39
CA MET A 106 0.64 9.37 -3.69
C MET A 106 0.01 10.74 -3.87
N ALA A 107 0.82 11.80 -3.86
CA ALA A 107 0.35 13.16 -4.12
C ALA A 107 -0.27 13.29 -5.52
N PHE A 108 0.35 12.67 -6.54
CA PHE A 108 -0.18 12.65 -7.89
C PHE A 108 -1.45 11.79 -8.01
N CYS A 109 -1.51 10.63 -7.35
CA CYS A 109 -2.75 9.84 -7.30
C CYS A 109 -3.91 10.63 -6.66
N LEU A 110 -3.64 11.37 -5.57
CA LEU A 110 -4.63 12.21 -4.93
C LEU A 110 -5.11 13.34 -5.83
N LEU A 111 -4.17 14.02 -6.51
CA LEU A 111 -4.49 15.06 -7.49
C LEU A 111 -5.39 14.52 -8.61
N LEU A 112 -5.10 13.32 -9.11
CA LEU A 112 -5.90 12.65 -10.14
C LEU A 112 -7.33 12.37 -9.64
N VAL A 113 -7.49 11.87 -8.42
CA VAL A 113 -8.82 11.67 -7.79
C VAL A 113 -9.60 12.97 -7.72
N TYR A 114 -8.97 14.07 -7.28
CA TYR A 114 -9.62 15.38 -7.24
C TYR A 114 -10.03 15.86 -8.63
N ILE A 115 -9.20 15.65 -9.66
CA ILE A 115 -9.54 15.97 -11.05
C ILE A 115 -10.77 15.18 -11.52
N ILE A 116 -10.82 13.87 -11.24
CA ILE A 116 -11.97 13.02 -11.60
C ILE A 116 -13.25 13.50 -10.89
N CYS A 117 -13.19 13.73 -9.58
CA CYS A 117 -14.33 14.23 -8.82
C CYS A 117 -14.77 15.60 -9.34
N TYR A 118 -13.82 16.48 -9.64
CA TYR A 118 -14.11 17.79 -10.21
C TYR A 118 -14.82 17.71 -11.56
N PHE A 119 -14.34 16.88 -12.50
CA PHE A 119 -15.03 16.70 -13.79
C PHE A 119 -16.40 16.03 -13.64
N SER A 120 -16.53 15.09 -12.70
CA SER A 120 -17.80 14.42 -12.40
C SER A 120 -18.85 15.39 -11.86
N LEU A 121 -18.43 16.38 -11.07
CA LEU A 121 -19.29 17.43 -10.52
C LEU A 121 -19.51 18.59 -11.50
N TRP A 122 -18.50 18.97 -12.29
CA TRP A 122 -18.57 20.07 -13.27
C TRP A 122 -19.71 19.80 -14.26
N LYS A 123 -19.84 18.57 -14.77
CA LYS A 123 -20.89 18.24 -15.74
C LYS A 123 -22.32 18.34 -15.18
N GLY A 124 -22.47 18.54 -13.86
CA GLY A 124 -23.69 19.00 -13.23
C GLY A 124 -24.74 17.91 -12.96
N ILE A 125 -25.59 18.23 -12.00
CA ILE A 125 -26.65 17.44 -11.35
C ILE A 125 -27.67 16.86 -12.36
N LYS A 126 -27.63 17.26 -13.64
CA LYS A 126 -28.47 16.70 -14.71
C LYS A 126 -28.05 15.30 -15.17
N THR A 127 -26.82 14.86 -14.87
CA THR A 127 -26.32 13.52 -15.23
C THR A 127 -26.09 12.62 -14.01
N SER A 128 -26.15 13.13 -12.78
CA SER A 128 -25.86 12.32 -11.59
C SER A 128 -26.95 11.30 -11.25
N GLY A 129 -28.10 11.37 -11.94
CA GLY A 129 -29.22 10.43 -11.83
C GLY A 129 -29.44 9.58 -13.09
N LYS A 130 -28.43 9.42 -13.96
CA LYS A 130 -28.47 8.45 -15.07
C LYS A 130 -27.41 7.37 -14.89
#